data_AF-A0A958QZD0-F1
#
_entry.id   AF-A0A958QZD0-F1
#
_cell.length_a   1.000
_cell.length_b   1.000
_cell.length_c   1.000
_cell.angle_alpha   90.00
_cell.angle_beta   90.00
_cell.angle_gamma   90.00
#
_symmetry.space_group_name_H-M   'P 1'
#
loop_
_entity.id
_entity.type
_entity.pdbx_description
1 polymer ?
#
loop_
_entity_poly.entity_id
_entity_poly.type
_entity_poly.pdbx_seq_one_letter_code
_entity_poly.pdbx_strand_id
1 'polypeptide(L)'
;MYHYFQGEPTRQAHKGIPEGKFEEEQGTKGFFGPVSHLIRKNPSTNWVEIEGPLKPRMYDLVELSYDPGMRRLLFNAHIAIYDLRISCENSEEGFARRNADGDLLYFCHSGRGDFFTDYGCLSYEKSQYVMIPKKVLDPFYSTH
;
A
#
# COMPACT_ATOMS: atom_id res chain seq x y z
N MET A 1 8.94 3.26 -25.02
CA MET A 1 10.03 3.45 -24.03
C MET A 1 11.22 2.66 -24.53
N TYR A 2 12.37 3.29 -24.75
CA TYR A 2 13.58 2.58 -25.14
C TYR A 2 14.43 2.39 -23.90
N HIS A 3 14.62 1.13 -23.50
CA HIS A 3 15.51 0.79 -22.40
C HIS A 3 16.89 0.52 -22.98
N TYR A 4 17.88 1.30 -22.54
CA TYR A 4 19.27 1.05 -22.86
C TYR A 4 19.85 0.10 -21.82
N PHE A 5 20.59 -0.91 -22.29
CA PHE A 5 21.20 -1.92 -21.43
C PHE A 5 22.65 -2.11 -21.83
N GLN A 6 23.50 -2.35 -20.84
CA GLN A 6 24.90 -2.70 -21.05
C GLN A 6 25.32 -3.71 -19.97
N GLY A 7 26.09 -4.74 -20.36
CA GLY A 7 26.51 -5.81 -19.47
C GLY A 7 25.41 -6.83 -19.19
N GLU A 8 25.36 -7.32 -17.94
CA GLU A 8 24.40 -8.32 -17.46
C GLU A 8 23.40 -7.67 -16.47
N PRO A 9 22.43 -6.88 -16.95
CA PRO A 9 21.43 -6.24 -16.09
C PRO A 9 20.34 -7.23 -15.66
N THR A 10 19.60 -6.87 -14.61
CA THR A 10 18.34 -7.54 -14.28
C THR A 10 17.24 -7.10 -15.27
N ARG A 11 16.30 -8.00 -15.60
CA ARG A 11 15.17 -7.68 -16.49
C ARG A 11 14.00 -7.01 -15.77
N GLN A 12 14.01 -7.06 -14.44
CA GLN A 12 13.03 -6.43 -13.59
C GLN A 12 13.78 -5.80 -12.42
N ALA A 13 13.53 -4.51 -12.19
CA ALA A 13 14.06 -3.80 -11.02
C ALA A 13 13.78 -4.56 -9.73
N HIS A 14 14.73 -4.55 -8.80
CA HIS A 14 14.63 -5.16 -7.46
C HIS A 14 14.47 -6.69 -7.44
N LYS A 15 14.56 -7.35 -8.60
CA LYS A 15 14.44 -8.82 -8.69
C LYS A 15 15.61 -9.43 -9.43
N GLY A 16 15.97 -10.65 -9.01
CA GLY A 16 17.05 -11.41 -9.64
C GLY A 16 18.40 -10.73 -9.51
N ILE A 17 18.61 -9.93 -8.45
CA ILE A 17 19.90 -9.32 -8.13
C ILE A 17 20.88 -10.50 -7.89
N PRO A 18 22.00 -10.57 -8.63
CA PRO A 18 22.94 -11.67 -8.46
C PRO A 18 23.50 -11.73 -7.04
N GLU A 19 23.80 -12.93 -6.57
CA GLU A 19 24.35 -13.14 -5.22
C GLU A 19 25.63 -12.31 -5.00
N GLY A 20 25.73 -11.67 -3.84
CA GLY A 20 26.85 -10.79 -3.49
C GLY A 20 26.93 -9.50 -4.32
N LYS A 21 25.88 -9.15 -5.06
CA LYS A 21 25.73 -7.85 -5.73
C LYS A 21 24.67 -7.01 -5.04
N PHE A 22 24.74 -5.71 -5.32
CA PHE A 22 23.82 -4.72 -4.81
C PHE A 22 23.25 -3.93 -5.97
N GLU A 23 21.95 -3.70 -5.97
CA GLU A 23 21.30 -2.81 -6.93
C GLU A 23 21.29 -1.39 -6.37
N GLU A 24 21.63 -0.41 -7.20
CA GLU A 24 21.42 1.02 -6.94
C GLU A 24 20.46 1.56 -7.99
N GLU A 25 19.38 2.20 -7.53
CA GLU A 25 18.45 2.92 -8.39
C GLU A 25 18.78 4.43 -8.37
N GLN A 26 18.95 5.00 -9.56
CA GLN A 26 19.19 6.42 -9.74
C GLN A 26 18.05 7.04 -10.55
N GLY A 27 17.12 7.68 -9.85
CA GLY A 27 15.98 8.37 -10.44
C GLY A 27 16.13 9.89 -10.46
N THR A 28 15.48 10.53 -11.42
CA THR A 28 15.37 12.00 -11.48
C THR A 28 13.92 12.45 -11.25
N LYS A 29 13.70 13.72 -10.92
CA LYS A 29 12.37 14.34 -10.72
C LYS A 29 11.47 13.61 -9.70
N GLY A 30 12.04 13.13 -8.59
CA GLY A 30 11.27 12.57 -7.48
C GLY A 30 10.31 11.45 -7.91
N PHE A 31 10.84 10.42 -8.57
CA PHE A 31 10.14 9.23 -9.09
C PHE A 31 9.37 9.37 -10.41
N PHE A 32 9.20 10.59 -10.94
CA PHE A 32 8.50 10.81 -12.22
C PHE A 32 9.43 10.90 -13.44
N GLY A 33 10.75 10.95 -13.22
CA GLY A 33 11.75 11.08 -14.27
C GLY A 33 12.33 9.74 -14.74
N PRO A 34 13.24 9.77 -15.72
CA PRO A 34 14.04 8.60 -16.09
C PRO A 34 14.80 8.03 -14.89
N VAL A 35 14.96 6.71 -14.92
CA VAL A 35 15.62 5.91 -13.88
C VAL A 35 16.68 5.02 -14.53
N SER A 36 17.82 4.86 -13.85
CA SER A 36 18.84 3.85 -14.17
C SER A 36 18.98 2.87 -13.02
N HIS A 37 19.12 1.59 -13.32
CA HIS A 37 19.42 0.53 -12.35
C HIS A 37 20.83 0.03 -12.57
N LEU A 38 21.67 0.11 -11.54
CA LEU A 38 23.09 -0.23 -11.58
C LEU A 38 23.35 -1.44 -10.69
N ILE A 39 23.98 -2.48 -11.23
CA ILE A 39 24.41 -3.64 -10.44
C ILE A 39 25.87 -3.47 -10.01
N ARG A 40 26.10 -3.33 -8.70
CA ARG A 40 27.41 -3.06 -8.11
C ARG A 40 27.96 -4.24 -7.33
N LYS A 41 29.29 -4.26 -7.20
CA LYS A 41 30.01 -5.20 -6.33
C LYS A 41 29.88 -4.86 -4.85
N ASN A 42 29.77 -3.56 -4.53
CA ASN A 42 29.66 -3.05 -3.16
C ASN A 42 28.36 -2.23 -3.05
N PRO A 43 27.74 -2.17 -1.86
CA PRO A 43 26.57 -1.33 -1.66
C PRO A 43 26.92 0.15 -1.79
N SER A 44 25.93 0.96 -2.13
CA SER A 44 26.03 2.42 -1.99
C SER A 44 26.25 2.79 -0.52
N THR A 45 26.75 4.01 -0.27
CA THR A 45 26.98 4.50 1.09
C THR A 45 25.69 4.43 1.90
N ASN A 46 25.70 3.56 2.93
CA ASN A 46 24.61 3.49 3.88
C ASN A 46 24.75 4.61 4.92
N TRP A 47 23.61 5.14 5.34
CA TRP A 47 23.56 6.03 6.49
C TRP A 47 23.93 5.26 7.76
N VAL A 48 24.94 5.75 8.49
CA VAL A 48 25.34 5.16 9.78
C VAL A 48 24.45 5.67 10.90
N GLU A 49 24.08 6.95 10.84
CA GLU A 49 23.19 7.60 11.78
C GLU A 49 22.37 8.68 11.08
N ILE A 50 21.11 8.81 11.50
CA ILE A 50 20.19 9.85 11.04
C ILE A 50 19.60 10.49 12.30
N GLU A 51 19.75 11.81 12.42
CA GLU A 51 19.23 12.62 13.51
C GLU A 51 18.13 13.58 13.01
N GLY A 52 17.33 14.09 13.95
CA GLY A 52 16.30 15.08 13.67
C GLY A 52 14.91 14.49 13.37
N PRO A 53 13.93 15.37 13.07
CA PRO A 53 12.51 15.01 13.03
C PRO A 53 12.12 14.08 11.87
N LEU A 54 12.94 14.01 10.81
CA LEU A 54 12.69 13.18 9.64
C LEU A 54 13.38 11.81 9.70
N LYS A 55 13.94 11.43 10.86
CA LYS A 55 14.53 10.12 11.06
C LYS A 55 13.51 9.02 10.73
N PRO A 56 13.79 8.12 9.75
CA PRO A 56 12.91 7.00 9.44
C PRO A 56 12.69 6.13 10.67
N ARG A 57 11.45 5.70 10.87
CA ARG A 57 11.07 4.82 11.98
C ARG A 57 10.40 3.58 11.39
N MET A 58 10.87 2.42 11.81
CA MET A 58 10.16 1.17 11.61
C MET A 58 9.21 1.02 12.80
N TYR A 59 7.91 1.05 12.51
CA TYR A 59 6.88 0.82 13.52
C TYR A 59 6.48 -0.65 13.44
N ASP A 60 6.69 -1.37 14.54
CA ASP A 60 6.08 -2.67 14.74
C ASP A 60 4.73 -2.44 15.43
N LEU A 61 3.65 -2.71 14.70
CA LEU A 61 2.31 -2.66 15.26
C LEU A 61 2.15 -3.94 16.06
N VAL A 62 2.34 -3.85 17.39
CA VAL A 62 2.11 -4.93 18.35
C VAL A 62 0.88 -5.75 17.94
N GLU A 63 0.95 -7.08 18.07
CA GLU A 63 -0.11 -8.00 17.67
C GLU A 63 -1.50 -7.48 18.04
N LEU A 64 -2.24 -7.01 17.02
CA LEU A 64 -3.57 -6.47 17.19
C LEU A 64 -4.57 -7.61 17.35
N SER A 65 -5.42 -7.52 18.37
CA SER A 65 -6.53 -8.46 18.59
C SER A 65 -7.36 -8.64 17.31
N TYR A 66 -7.90 -9.84 17.11
CA TYR A 66 -8.62 -10.17 15.87
C TYR A 66 -10.07 -9.64 15.81
N ASP A 67 -10.40 -8.68 16.67
CA ASP A 67 -11.76 -8.13 16.71
C ASP A 67 -12.10 -7.36 15.41
N PRO A 68 -13.34 -7.48 14.90
CA PRO A 68 -13.81 -6.68 13.77
C PRO A 68 -13.80 -5.18 14.06
N GLY A 69 -13.59 -4.37 13.04
CA GLY A 69 -13.64 -2.91 13.11
C GLY A 69 -12.48 -2.22 12.39
N MET A 70 -12.56 -0.89 12.36
CA MET A 70 -11.56 -0.01 11.76
C MET A 70 -10.67 0.60 12.84
N ARG A 71 -9.35 0.47 12.70
CA ARG A 71 -8.35 0.94 13.66
C ARG A 71 -7.34 1.84 12.97
N ARG A 72 -7.16 3.07 13.47
CA ARG A 72 -6.21 4.03 12.90
C ARG A 72 -4.79 3.71 13.32
N LEU A 73 -3.89 3.53 12.35
CA LEU A 73 -2.49 3.14 12.56
C LEU A 73 -1.56 4.36 12.53
N LEU A 74 -1.51 5.06 11.39
CA LEU A 74 -0.67 6.24 11.16
C LEU A 74 -1.53 7.35 10.56
N PHE A 75 -1.33 8.60 10.97
CA PHE A 75 -2.11 9.71 10.42
C PHE A 75 -1.38 11.05 10.51
N ASN A 76 -1.79 11.96 9.63
CA ASN A 76 -1.47 13.39 9.68
C ASN A 76 -2.67 14.20 9.14
N ALA A 77 -2.49 15.48 8.83
CA ALA A 77 -3.56 16.35 8.32
C ALA A 77 -4.06 16.00 6.90
N HIS A 78 -3.35 15.13 6.18
CA HIS A 78 -3.63 14.80 4.77
C HIS A 78 -4.01 13.33 4.55
N ILE A 79 -3.45 12.40 5.33
CA ILE A 79 -3.66 10.96 5.17
C ILE A 79 -3.79 10.29 6.53
N ALA A 80 -4.63 9.26 6.58
CA ALA A 80 -4.68 8.31 7.67
C ALA A 80 -4.72 6.89 7.10
N ILE A 81 -3.91 6.01 7.68
CA ILE A 81 -3.81 4.60 7.34
C ILE A 81 -4.52 3.82 8.44
N TYR A 82 -5.38 2.88 8.04
CA TYR A 82 -6.20 2.08 8.93
C TYR A 82 -6.01 0.58 8.68
N ASP A 83 -6.15 -0.22 9.74
CA ASP A 83 -6.46 -1.65 9.66
C ASP A 83 -7.98 -1.80 9.73
N LEU A 84 -8.58 -2.46 8.74
CA LEU A 84 -10.02 -2.74 8.72
C LEU A 84 -10.23 -4.26 8.69
N ARG A 85 -10.93 -4.76 9.70
CA ARG A 85 -11.33 -6.17 9.79
C ARG A 85 -12.85 -6.28 9.75
N ILE A 86 -13.33 -7.20 8.93
CA ILE A 86 -14.75 -7.41 8.66
C ILE A 86 -15.07 -8.84 9.10
N SER A 87 -16.07 -9.04 9.95
CA SER A 87 -16.56 -10.38 10.27
C SER A 87 -17.74 -10.76 9.37
N CYS A 88 -17.81 -12.02 8.97
CA CYS A 88 -18.93 -12.57 8.21
C CYS A 88 -20.24 -12.57 9.02
N GLU A 89 -20.14 -12.66 10.36
CA GLU A 89 -21.27 -12.69 11.28
C GLU A 89 -21.91 -11.32 11.53
N ASN A 90 -21.19 -10.21 11.29
CA ASN A 90 -21.74 -8.84 11.36
C ASN A 90 -22.27 -8.35 10.00
N SER A 91 -22.67 -9.28 9.12
CA SER A 91 -23.34 -8.96 7.86
C SER A 91 -24.80 -8.52 8.06
N GLU A 92 -25.33 -8.61 9.29
CA GLU A 92 -26.65 -8.09 9.63
C GLU A 92 -26.59 -6.61 10.07
N GLU A 93 -27.21 -5.78 9.21
CA GLU A 93 -27.96 -4.55 9.52
C GLU A 93 -27.19 -3.25 9.85
N GLY A 94 -27.19 -2.34 8.87
CA GLY A 94 -28.10 -1.20 9.08
C GLY A 94 -27.62 0.19 8.69
N PHE A 95 -26.35 0.41 8.35
CA PHE A 95 -25.93 1.78 8.01
C PHE A 95 -24.99 1.82 6.82
N ALA A 96 -25.55 2.27 5.70
CA ALA A 96 -24.75 2.75 4.60
C ALA A 96 -24.01 4.01 5.05
N ARG A 97 -22.68 4.00 4.95
CA ARG A 97 -21.81 5.10 5.38
C ARG A 97 -21.33 5.89 4.18
N ARG A 98 -20.94 7.13 4.45
CA ARG A 98 -20.30 8.03 3.48
C ARG A 98 -19.19 8.75 4.20
N ASN A 99 -17.97 8.68 3.67
CA ASN A 99 -16.87 9.48 4.18
C ASN A 99 -16.97 10.93 3.67
N ALA A 100 -17.15 11.89 4.56
CA ALA A 100 -17.23 13.31 4.23
C ALA A 100 -15.86 14.03 4.29
N ASP A 101 -14.79 13.35 4.72
CA ASP A 101 -13.48 13.96 4.92
C ASP A 101 -12.58 13.81 3.69
N GLY A 102 -12.55 12.63 3.08
CA GLY A 102 -11.67 12.34 1.94
C GLY A 102 -12.06 11.10 1.15
N ASP A 103 -11.27 10.81 0.13
CA ASP A 103 -11.35 9.57 -0.63
C ASP A 103 -10.81 8.39 0.20
N LEU A 104 -11.32 7.20 -0.05
CA LEU A 104 -10.92 5.97 0.61
C LEU A 104 -10.24 5.04 -0.39
N LEU A 105 -9.04 4.57 -0.07
CA LEU A 105 -8.34 3.54 -0.82
C LEU A 105 -8.22 2.29 0.04
N TYR A 106 -8.99 1.27 -0.31
CA TYR A 106 -8.97 -0.04 0.33
C TYR A 106 -7.96 -0.94 -0.38
N PHE A 107 -7.14 -1.66 0.40
CA PHE A 107 -6.30 -2.76 -0.09
C PHE A 107 -6.73 -4.05 0.59
N CYS A 108 -7.15 -5.05 -0.19
CA CYS A 108 -7.62 -6.32 0.35
C CYS A 108 -6.42 -7.23 0.70
N HIS A 109 -6.07 -7.29 1.98
CA HIS A 109 -4.99 -8.16 2.45
C HIS A 109 -5.38 -9.65 2.46
N SER A 110 -6.65 -9.95 2.77
CA SER A 110 -7.24 -11.29 2.80
C SER A 110 -8.75 -11.24 2.58
N GLY A 111 -9.32 -12.40 2.19
CA GLY A 111 -10.76 -12.56 1.95
C GLY A 111 -11.23 -12.02 0.60
N ARG A 112 -12.55 -11.94 0.47
CA ARG A 112 -13.27 -11.34 -0.67
C ARG A 112 -14.64 -10.83 -0.24
N GLY A 113 -15.27 -10.05 -1.11
CA GLY A 113 -16.57 -9.48 -0.83
C GLY A 113 -17.03 -8.49 -1.88
N ASP A 114 -18.01 -7.68 -1.50
CA ASP A 114 -18.66 -6.71 -2.37
C ASP A 114 -18.84 -5.36 -1.66
N PHE A 115 -18.54 -4.27 -2.37
CA PHE A 115 -18.93 -2.91 -2.01
C PHE A 115 -20.24 -2.56 -2.73
N PHE A 116 -21.23 -2.08 -1.99
CA PHE A 116 -22.46 -1.55 -2.58
C PHE A 116 -22.40 -0.02 -2.58
N THR A 117 -22.17 0.56 -3.75
CA THR A 117 -22.03 2.01 -3.91
C THR A 117 -23.25 2.62 -4.57
N ASP A 118 -23.33 3.96 -4.57
CA ASP A 118 -24.33 4.71 -5.35
C ASP A 118 -24.28 4.38 -6.86
N TYR A 119 -23.16 3.83 -7.35
CA TYR A 119 -22.92 3.49 -8.75
C TYR A 119 -23.05 1.99 -9.04
N GLY A 120 -23.46 1.19 -8.05
CA GLY A 120 -23.60 -0.26 -8.17
C GLY A 120 -22.61 -1.05 -7.34
N CYS A 121 -22.57 -2.36 -7.61
CA CYS A 121 -21.78 -3.32 -6.86
C CYS A 121 -20.36 -3.43 -7.43
N LEU A 122 -19.35 -3.41 -6.54
CA LEU A 122 -17.94 -3.63 -6.87
C LEU A 122 -17.42 -4.81 -6.04
N SER A 123 -17.18 -5.94 -6.69
CA SER A 123 -16.54 -7.09 -6.04
C SER A 123 -15.04 -6.85 -5.84
N TYR A 124 -14.50 -7.39 -4.76
CA TYR A 124 -13.06 -7.36 -4.46
C TYR A 124 -12.55 -8.72 -4.03
N GLU A 125 -11.28 -8.98 -4.30
CA GLU A 125 -10.53 -10.14 -3.82
C GLU A 125 -9.13 -9.75 -3.34
N LYS A 126 -8.43 -10.70 -2.72
CA LYS A 126 -7.08 -10.54 -2.21
C LYS A 126 -6.14 -9.88 -3.23
N SER A 127 -5.30 -8.96 -2.73
CA SER A 127 -4.30 -8.19 -3.49
C SER A 127 -4.87 -7.14 -4.45
N GLN A 128 -6.17 -6.86 -4.39
CA GLN A 128 -6.78 -5.79 -5.16
C GLN A 128 -6.91 -4.49 -4.36
N TYR A 129 -7.04 -3.40 -5.10
CA TYR A 129 -7.33 -2.07 -4.57
C TYR A 129 -8.73 -1.63 -5.01
N VAL A 130 -9.49 -1.04 -4.10
CA VAL A 130 -10.78 -0.40 -4.39
C VAL A 130 -10.70 1.05 -3.93
N MET A 131 -10.99 1.98 -4.84
CA MET A 131 -11.07 3.41 -4.53
C MET A 131 -12.54 3.80 -4.43
N ILE A 132 -12.95 4.32 -3.28
CA ILE A 132 -14.26 4.96 -3.09
C ILE A 132 -14.09 6.47 -2.91
N PRO A 133 -14.61 7.30 -3.83
CA PRO A 133 -14.50 8.74 -3.70
C PRO A 133 -15.25 9.30 -2.50
N LYS A 134 -14.79 10.44 -2.01
CA LYS A 134 -15.45 11.20 -0.95
C LYS A 134 -16.95 11.38 -1.24
N LYS A 135 -17.76 11.21 -0.20
CA LYS A 135 -19.24 11.25 -0.21
C LYS A 135 -19.94 10.14 -1.00
N VAL A 136 -19.22 9.19 -1.58
CA VAL A 136 -19.84 7.98 -2.16
C VAL A 136 -20.19 7.01 -1.04
N LEU A 137 -21.34 6.36 -1.17
CA LEU A 137 -21.79 5.30 -0.28
C LEU A 137 -20.80 4.12 -0.30
N ASP A 138 -20.36 3.65 0.87
CA ASP A 138 -19.35 2.58 0.98
C ASP A 138 -19.68 1.40 1.95
N PRO A 139 -20.92 0.91 2.09
CA PRO A 139 -21.17 -0.33 2.80
C PRO A 139 -20.42 -1.50 2.11
N PHE A 140 -19.70 -2.26 2.91
CA PHE A 140 -19.01 -3.48 2.47
C PHE A 140 -19.65 -4.72 3.11
N TYR A 141 -19.60 -5.83 2.39
CA TYR A 141 -19.95 -7.15 2.88
C TYR A 141 -18.81 -8.11 2.58
N SER A 142 -18.33 -8.83 3.59
CA SER A 142 -17.42 -9.95 3.38
C SER A 142 -18.24 -11.20 3.11
N THR A 143 -17.94 -11.89 2.02
CA THR A 143 -18.70 -13.09 1.65
C THR A 143 -18.02 -14.37 2.10
N HIS A 144 -16.69 -14.40 2.24
CA HIS A 144 -15.90 -15.51 2.79
C HIS A 144 -14.50 -15.08 3.22
#